data_AF-A0A538U7P8-F1
#
_entry.id   AF-A0A538U7P8-F1
#
_cell.length_a   1.000
_cell.length_b   1.000
_cell.length_c   1.000
_cell.angle_alpha   90.00
_cell.angle_beta   90.00
_cell.angle_gamma   90.00
#
_symmetry.space_group_name_H-M   'P 1'
#
loop_
_entity.id
_entity.type
_entity.pdbx_description
1 polymer ?
#
loop_
_entity_poly.entity_id
_entity_poly.type
_entity_poly.pdbx_seq_one_letter_code
_entity_poly.pdbx_strand_id
1 'polypeptide(L)'
;MLHETFGTGYGIGQTLFKATPLVFCGLAVAVGFRAGLFNIGVEGQLTVAAFAAALAAAALGHLPAFALLPVTLLVAMLAGSAWGAVPGVLKARFGAHEVINTMMLNFIAFALVSYLGRRVFQPATVRTAEIGAGATLPRLETWWPALHGSPANLSLLLGLLAAAAVGVLLFRTRLGYELRALGLNAPAAEYGGVPIGTTQVKAMAISGALGGLAGMNFVLGYKHFFELGFSSGAGFLGIAVALLGRNHPVGVLLAALFFGALSHGGLAINQRVPKELVDVLQAIVILLAICVQQVVERLARRMPS
;
A
#
# COMPACT_ATOMS: atom_id res chain seq x y z
N MET A 1 -7.75 -25.90 0.05
CA MET A 1 -7.91 -24.54 0.62
C MET A 1 -7.36 -24.39 2.04
N LEU A 2 -8.10 -24.70 3.13
CA LEU A 2 -7.62 -24.38 4.51
C LEU A 2 -6.30 -25.09 4.87
N HIS A 3 -6.15 -26.37 4.54
CA HIS A 3 -4.91 -27.10 4.79
C HIS A 3 -3.75 -26.61 3.90
N GLU A 4 -4.02 -26.21 2.65
CA GLU A 4 -2.97 -25.70 1.75
C GLU A 4 -2.56 -24.28 2.11
N THR A 5 -3.49 -23.48 2.66
CA THR A 5 -3.28 -22.06 3.00
C THR A 5 -2.70 -21.89 4.41
N PHE A 6 -3.13 -22.70 5.38
CA PHE A 6 -2.74 -22.59 6.78
C PHE A 6 -2.09 -23.85 7.36
N GLY A 7 -2.22 -25.00 6.70
CA GLY A 7 -1.68 -26.28 7.18
C GLY A 7 -0.23 -26.55 6.75
N THR A 8 0.35 -25.70 5.89
CA THR A 8 1.77 -25.82 5.47
C THR A 8 2.51 -24.50 5.69
N GLY A 9 3.79 -24.59 6.06
CA GLY A 9 4.67 -23.42 6.22
C GLY A 9 4.77 -22.57 4.94
N TYR A 10 4.77 -23.24 3.79
CA TYR A 10 4.72 -22.59 2.48
C TYR A 10 3.43 -21.77 2.28
N GLY A 11 2.26 -22.36 2.59
CA GLY A 11 0.96 -21.70 2.45
C GLY A 11 0.80 -20.48 3.36
N ILE A 12 1.25 -20.61 4.61
CA ILE A 12 1.27 -19.49 5.56
C ILE A 12 2.13 -18.36 5.01
N GLY A 13 3.34 -18.67 4.54
CA GLY A 13 4.22 -17.64 4.04
C GLY A 13 3.76 -17.02 2.71
N GLN A 14 3.09 -17.77 1.83
CA GLN A 14 2.44 -17.22 0.62
C GLN A 14 1.31 -16.25 0.98
N THR A 15 0.52 -16.61 1.99
CA THR A 15 -0.55 -15.76 2.53
C THR A 15 0.03 -14.46 3.09
N LEU A 16 1.09 -14.56 3.90
CA LEU A 16 1.78 -13.41 4.46
C LEU A 16 2.39 -12.53 3.36
N PHE A 17 3.06 -13.13 2.37
CA PHE A 17 3.64 -12.39 1.24
C PHE A 17 2.60 -11.58 0.46
N LYS A 18 1.40 -12.14 0.25
CA LYS A 18 0.28 -11.45 -0.40
C LYS A 18 -0.39 -10.40 0.50
N ALA A 19 -0.41 -10.62 1.81
CA ALA A 19 -0.94 -9.67 2.78
C ALA A 19 -0.05 -8.42 2.92
N THR A 20 1.27 -8.57 2.85
CA THR A 20 2.22 -7.47 3.05
C THR A 20 1.96 -6.20 2.22
N PRO A 21 1.81 -6.26 0.87
CA PRO A 21 1.54 -5.06 0.09
C PRO A 21 0.18 -4.45 0.44
N LEU A 22 -0.80 -5.27 0.83
CA LEU A 22 -2.11 -4.80 1.29
C LEU A 22 -2.03 -4.09 2.65
N VAL A 23 -1.11 -4.49 3.55
CA VAL A 23 -0.83 -3.75 4.79
C VAL A 23 -0.37 -2.34 4.45
N PHE A 24 0.65 -2.20 3.60
CA PHE A 24 1.18 -0.89 3.23
C PHE A 24 0.16 -0.01 2.50
N CYS A 25 -0.55 -0.56 1.50
CA CYS A 25 -1.61 0.16 0.81
C CYS A 25 -2.76 0.53 1.75
N GLY A 26 -3.18 -0.37 2.63
CA GLY A 26 -4.24 -0.12 3.61
C GLY A 26 -3.85 0.96 4.62
N LEU A 27 -2.60 0.96 5.10
CA LEU A 27 -2.08 2.02 5.97
C LEU A 27 -2.00 3.36 5.24
N ALA A 28 -1.54 3.36 3.99
CA ALA A 28 -1.49 4.55 3.14
C ALA A 28 -2.87 5.18 3.00
N VAL A 29 -3.90 4.39 2.66
CA VAL A 29 -5.27 4.87 2.55
C VAL A 29 -5.82 5.30 3.91
N ALA A 30 -5.56 4.54 4.98
CA ALA A 30 -6.02 4.87 6.34
C ALA A 30 -5.49 6.23 6.82
N VAL A 31 -4.23 6.57 6.51
CA VAL A 31 -3.66 7.90 6.82
C VAL A 31 -4.40 9.01 6.06
N GLY A 32 -4.70 8.80 4.78
CA GLY A 32 -5.51 9.73 3.98
C GLY A 32 -6.90 9.93 4.59
N PHE A 33 -7.61 8.84 4.88
CA PHE A 33 -8.93 8.90 5.51
C PHE A 33 -8.92 9.56 6.88
N ARG A 34 -7.87 9.37 7.67
CA ARG A 34 -7.74 10.08 8.95
C ARG A 34 -7.63 11.59 8.80
N ALA A 35 -7.12 12.08 7.68
CA ALA A 35 -7.07 13.49 7.31
C ALA A 35 -8.32 13.99 6.56
N GLY A 36 -9.36 13.15 6.40
CA GLY A 36 -10.55 13.47 5.62
C GLY A 36 -10.31 13.44 4.10
N LEU A 37 -9.22 12.83 3.63
CA LEU A 37 -8.87 12.75 2.21
C LEU A 37 -9.10 11.34 1.67
N PHE A 38 -9.96 11.23 0.66
CA PHE A 38 -10.21 9.96 -0.02
C PHE A 38 -9.14 9.72 -1.10
N ASN A 39 -8.00 9.16 -0.69
CA ASN A 39 -6.85 8.92 -1.59
C ASN A 39 -7.03 7.63 -2.41
N ILE A 40 -7.52 7.75 -3.64
CA ILE A 40 -7.56 6.64 -4.64
C ILE A 40 -6.19 6.48 -5.35
N GLY A 41 -5.28 7.42 -5.15
CA GLY A 41 -4.01 7.56 -5.85
C GLY A 41 -2.90 6.62 -5.39
N VAL A 42 -3.16 5.77 -4.39
CA VAL A 42 -2.15 4.85 -3.83
C VAL A 42 -1.61 3.90 -4.90
N GLU A 43 -2.44 3.50 -5.86
CA GLU A 43 -2.02 2.68 -7.00
C GLU A 43 -0.93 3.36 -7.85
N GLY A 44 -1.12 4.65 -8.17
CA GLY A 44 -0.15 5.45 -8.91
C GLY A 44 1.11 5.76 -8.09
N GLN A 45 0.95 6.07 -6.80
CA GLN A 45 2.06 6.27 -5.86
C GLN A 45 2.96 5.03 -5.79
N LEU A 46 2.35 3.86 -5.66
CA LEU A 46 3.01 2.56 -5.67
C LEU A 46 3.73 2.31 -7.00
N THR A 47 3.10 2.62 -8.13
CA THR A 47 3.65 2.39 -9.47
C THR A 47 4.89 3.25 -9.72
N VAL A 48 4.83 4.55 -9.43
CA VAL A 48 5.95 5.48 -9.60
C VAL A 48 7.10 5.13 -8.66
N ALA A 49 6.80 4.81 -7.40
CA ALA A 49 7.80 4.43 -6.42
C ALA A 49 8.52 3.13 -6.79
N ALA A 50 7.79 2.11 -7.24
CA ALA A 50 8.35 0.84 -7.67
C ALA A 50 9.28 1.01 -8.89
N PHE A 51 8.88 1.84 -9.84
CA PHE A 51 9.73 2.17 -11.00
C PHE A 51 10.99 2.92 -10.56
N ALA A 52 10.86 3.96 -9.73
CA ALA A 52 11.99 4.73 -9.23
C ALA A 52 12.98 3.87 -8.44
N ALA A 53 12.49 2.94 -7.61
CA ALA A 53 13.34 2.01 -6.88
C ALA A 53 14.06 1.03 -7.79
N ALA A 54 13.40 0.51 -8.84
CA ALA A 54 14.06 -0.34 -9.83
C ALA A 54 15.18 0.41 -10.56
N LEU A 55 14.94 1.67 -10.94
CA LEU A 55 15.97 2.53 -11.54
C LEU A 55 17.14 2.77 -10.58
N ALA A 56 16.86 3.09 -9.32
CA ALA A 56 17.90 3.30 -8.32
C ALA A 56 18.71 2.02 -8.05
N ALA A 57 18.03 0.87 -7.97
CA ALA A 57 18.68 -0.41 -7.76
C ALA A 57 19.59 -0.80 -8.95
N ALA A 58 19.18 -0.48 -10.18
CA ALA A 58 19.99 -0.68 -11.37
C ALA A 58 21.18 0.30 -11.45
N ALA A 59 20.95 1.59 -11.20
CA ALA A 59 21.99 2.62 -11.28
C ALA A 59 23.05 2.50 -10.17
N LEU A 60 22.64 2.08 -8.97
CA LEU A 60 23.50 1.97 -7.79
C LEU A 60 23.95 0.53 -7.51
N GLY A 61 23.82 -0.38 -8.48
CA GLY A 61 24.15 -1.80 -8.32
C GLY A 61 25.62 -2.08 -7.94
N HIS A 62 26.50 -1.09 -8.04
CA HIS A 62 27.90 -1.16 -7.60
C HIS A 62 28.07 -1.02 -6.08
N LEU A 63 27.04 -0.57 -5.34
CA LEU A 63 27.08 -0.46 -3.89
C LEU A 63 26.95 -1.82 -3.22
N PRO A 64 27.54 -2.01 -2.02
CA PRO A 64 27.33 -3.22 -1.24
C PRO A 64 25.86 -3.35 -0.83
N ALA A 65 25.39 -4.60 -0.70
CA ALA A 65 23.99 -4.93 -0.42
C ALA A 65 23.40 -4.18 0.79
N PHE A 66 24.21 -4.02 1.85
CA PHE A 66 23.83 -3.33 3.07
C PHE A 66 23.49 -1.85 2.85
N ALA A 67 24.13 -1.18 1.88
CA ALA A 67 23.85 0.21 1.54
C ALA A 67 22.78 0.34 0.45
N LEU A 68 22.78 -0.58 -0.52
CA LEU A 68 21.86 -0.54 -1.66
C LEU A 68 20.39 -0.69 -1.25
N LEU A 69 20.11 -1.58 -0.28
CA LEU A 69 18.74 -1.86 0.15
C LEU A 69 18.10 -0.67 0.91
N PRO A 70 18.73 -0.04 1.93
CA PRO A 70 18.21 1.17 2.54
C PRO A 70 18.03 2.32 1.55
N VAL A 71 18.98 2.51 0.63
CA VAL A 71 18.90 3.59 -0.37
C VAL A 71 17.72 3.38 -1.32
N THR A 72 17.50 2.17 -1.81
CA THR A 72 16.36 1.88 -2.71
C THR A 72 15.02 2.01 -1.99
N LEU A 73 14.94 1.60 -0.71
CA LEU A 73 13.76 1.84 0.13
C LEU A 73 13.48 3.33 0.32
N LEU A 74 14.51 4.12 0.61
CA LEU A 74 14.39 5.57 0.75
C LEU A 74 13.95 6.23 -0.56
N VAL A 75 14.52 5.83 -1.70
CA VAL A 75 14.11 6.32 -3.02
C VAL A 75 12.64 5.98 -3.28
N ALA A 76 12.19 4.76 -2.97
CA ALA A 76 10.79 4.37 -3.11
C ALA A 76 9.86 5.24 -2.26
N MET A 77 10.21 5.45 -0.99
CA MET A 77 9.45 6.30 -0.08
C MET A 77 9.40 7.75 -0.55
N LEU A 78 10.53 8.30 -1.00
CA LEU A 78 10.62 9.68 -1.46
C LEU A 78 9.88 9.89 -2.78
N ALA A 79 9.99 8.96 -3.74
CA ALA A 79 9.27 9.01 -5.00
C ALA A 79 7.75 8.88 -4.77
N GLY A 80 7.34 7.93 -3.94
CA GLY A 80 5.93 7.77 -3.55
C GLY A 80 5.40 9.00 -2.82
N SER A 81 6.17 9.55 -1.87
CA SER A 81 5.84 10.78 -1.14
C SER A 81 5.74 12.00 -2.05
N ALA A 82 6.66 12.16 -2.99
CA ALA A 82 6.63 13.26 -3.95
C ALA A 82 5.39 13.14 -4.85
N TRP A 83 5.09 11.94 -5.36
CA TRP A 83 3.90 11.69 -6.16
C TRP A 83 2.61 11.92 -5.37
N GLY A 84 2.57 11.49 -4.11
CA GLY A 84 1.44 11.71 -3.22
C GLY A 84 1.28 13.16 -2.77
N ALA A 85 2.36 13.92 -2.64
CA ALA A 85 2.29 15.33 -2.30
C ALA A 85 1.60 16.16 -3.38
N VAL A 86 1.75 15.82 -4.67
CA VAL A 86 1.12 16.54 -5.79
C VAL A 86 -0.40 16.72 -5.61
N PRO A 87 -1.21 15.66 -5.42
CA PRO A 87 -2.64 15.84 -5.21
C PRO A 87 -2.96 16.55 -3.89
N GLY A 88 -2.12 16.39 -2.86
CA GLY A 88 -2.23 17.14 -1.61
C GLY A 88 -2.06 18.64 -1.81
N VAL A 89 -1.07 19.07 -2.61
CA VAL A 89 -0.83 20.49 -2.94
C VAL A 89 -1.97 21.05 -3.77
N LEU A 90 -2.45 20.27 -4.74
CA LEU A 90 -3.56 20.69 -5.60
C LEU A 90 -4.85 20.88 -4.79
N LYS A 91 -5.13 19.99 -3.82
CA LYS A 91 -6.23 20.15 -2.87
C LYS A 91 -6.03 21.38 -1.98
N ALA A 92 -4.86 21.51 -1.37
CA ALA A 92 -4.55 22.57 -0.41
C ALA A 92 -4.57 23.98 -1.03
N ARG A 93 -4.10 24.12 -2.28
CA ARG A 93 -3.96 25.43 -2.93
C ARG A 93 -5.16 25.81 -3.79
N PHE A 94 -5.76 24.84 -4.48
CA PHE A 94 -6.81 25.11 -5.46
C PHE A 94 -8.18 24.54 -5.08
N GLY A 95 -8.30 23.86 -3.93
CA GLY A 95 -9.54 23.21 -3.52
C GLY A 95 -9.97 22.04 -4.42
N ALA A 96 -9.07 21.55 -5.28
CA ALA A 96 -9.36 20.50 -6.24
C ALA A 96 -9.85 19.22 -5.52
N HIS A 97 -10.91 18.59 -6.05
CA HIS A 97 -11.47 17.39 -5.43
C HIS A 97 -10.45 16.24 -5.44
N GLU A 98 -10.08 15.76 -4.26
CA GLU A 98 -8.97 14.82 -4.07
C GLU A 98 -9.24 13.46 -4.73
N VAL A 99 -10.47 12.97 -4.70
CA VAL A 99 -10.89 11.74 -5.41
C VAL A 99 -10.58 11.81 -6.90
N ILE A 100 -11.06 12.85 -7.58
CA ILE A 100 -10.88 13.02 -9.03
C ILE A 100 -9.40 13.17 -9.34
N ASN A 101 -8.72 14.06 -8.62
CA ASN A 101 -7.32 14.35 -8.86
C ASN A 101 -6.41 13.13 -8.68
N THR A 102 -6.60 12.38 -7.59
CA THR A 102 -5.82 11.16 -7.33
C THR A 102 -6.12 10.05 -8.32
N MET A 103 -7.37 9.91 -8.76
CA MET A 103 -7.74 8.98 -9.83
C MET A 103 -7.09 9.36 -11.17
N MET A 104 -7.11 10.65 -11.55
CA MET A 104 -6.48 11.11 -12.79
C MET A 104 -4.96 10.94 -12.76
N LEU A 105 -4.33 11.21 -11.61
CA LEU A 105 -2.89 11.02 -11.44
C LEU A 105 -2.46 9.56 -11.50
N ASN A 106 -3.33 8.58 -11.25
CA ASN A 106 -3.01 7.18 -11.51
C ASN A 106 -2.77 6.94 -13.01
N PHE A 107 -3.65 7.44 -13.89
CA PHE A 107 -3.47 7.32 -15.33
C PHE A 107 -2.20 8.02 -15.81
N ILE A 108 -1.92 9.21 -15.27
CA ILE A 108 -0.68 9.95 -15.56
C ILE A 108 0.54 9.15 -15.10
N ALA A 109 0.50 8.53 -13.91
CA ALA A 109 1.57 7.67 -13.40
C ALA A 109 1.86 6.50 -14.35
N PHE A 110 0.83 5.78 -14.77
CA PHE A 110 0.98 4.66 -15.70
C PHE A 110 1.54 5.11 -17.06
N ALA A 111 1.03 6.22 -17.62
CA ALA A 111 1.51 6.77 -18.88
C ALA A 111 2.97 7.24 -18.77
N LEU A 112 3.32 7.92 -17.68
CA LEU A 112 4.67 8.42 -17.42
C LEU A 112 5.66 7.27 -17.26
N VAL A 113 5.35 6.26 -16.44
CA VAL A 113 6.20 5.09 -16.24
C VAL A 113 6.33 4.27 -17.53
N SER A 114 5.26 4.16 -18.31
CA SER A 114 5.32 3.52 -19.63
C SER A 114 6.23 4.29 -20.60
N TYR A 115 6.12 5.62 -20.64
CA TYR A 115 6.97 6.46 -21.49
C TYR A 115 8.45 6.39 -21.09
N LEU A 116 8.77 6.59 -19.81
CA LEU A 116 10.14 6.52 -19.29
C LEU A 116 10.72 5.11 -19.41
N GLY A 117 9.87 4.11 -19.17
CA GLY A 117 10.19 2.70 -19.28
C GLY A 117 10.70 2.30 -20.66
N ARG A 118 10.25 2.92 -21.76
CA ARG A 118 10.73 2.61 -23.12
C ARG A 118 12.26 2.69 -23.28
N ARG A 119 12.94 3.51 -22.49
CA ARG A 119 14.41 3.65 -22.54
C ARG A 119 15.15 2.63 -21.65
N VAL A 120 14.46 2.03 -20.70
CA VAL A 120 15.05 1.18 -19.64
C VAL A 120 14.57 -0.27 -19.74
N PHE A 121 13.43 -0.50 -20.38
CA PHE A 121 12.91 -1.84 -20.59
C PHE A 121 13.81 -2.64 -21.54
N GLN A 122 13.92 -3.93 -21.27
CA GLN A 122 14.65 -4.82 -22.16
C GLN A 122 13.93 -4.89 -23.52
N PRO A 123 14.68 -5.03 -24.63
CA PRO A 123 14.10 -5.11 -25.97
C PRO A 123 12.98 -6.14 -26.06
N ALA A 124 11.87 -5.76 -26.71
CA ALA A 124 10.66 -6.57 -26.86
C ALA A 124 9.93 -6.95 -25.54
N THR A 125 10.22 -6.29 -24.42
CA THR A 125 9.52 -6.50 -23.14
C THR A 125 9.05 -5.18 -22.51
N VAL A 126 8.20 -5.30 -21.48
CA VAL A 126 7.79 -4.19 -20.59
C VAL A 126 8.41 -4.32 -19.21
N ARG A 127 9.62 -4.92 -19.15
CA ARG A 127 10.34 -5.25 -17.92
C ARG A 127 11.68 -4.55 -17.88
N THR A 128 12.06 -4.05 -16.70
CA THR A 128 13.43 -3.55 -16.49
C THR A 128 14.41 -4.71 -16.46
N ALA A 129 15.72 -4.41 -16.53
CA ALA A 129 16.74 -5.39 -16.21
C ALA A 129 16.53 -5.98 -14.81
N GLU A 130 16.97 -7.23 -14.63
CA GLU A 130 17.00 -7.86 -13.32
C GLU A 130 17.92 -7.06 -12.38
N ILE A 131 17.43 -6.86 -11.18
CA ILE A 131 18.10 -6.14 -10.13
C ILE A 131 19.16 -7.06 -9.53
N GLY A 132 20.37 -6.53 -9.35
CA GLY A 132 21.49 -7.29 -8.79
C GLY A 132 21.17 -7.84 -7.39
N ALA A 133 21.80 -8.97 -7.04
CA ALA A 133 21.57 -9.69 -5.78
C ALA A 133 21.62 -8.81 -4.52
N GLY A 134 22.39 -7.71 -4.55
CA GLY A 134 22.55 -6.79 -3.43
C GLY A 134 21.31 -5.96 -3.06
N ALA A 135 20.33 -5.78 -3.95
CA ALA A 135 19.11 -5.04 -3.61
C ALA A 135 17.92 -5.96 -3.29
N THR A 136 18.13 -7.27 -3.26
CA THR A 136 17.07 -8.25 -3.00
C THR A 136 16.69 -8.24 -1.52
N LEU A 137 15.38 -8.30 -1.21
CA LEU A 137 14.92 -8.43 0.16
C LEU A 137 15.21 -9.84 0.67
N PRO A 138 15.89 -10.01 1.82
CA PRO A 138 16.13 -11.33 2.38
C PRO A 138 14.82 -12.08 2.62
N ARG A 139 14.76 -13.33 2.18
CA ARG A 139 13.63 -14.23 2.42
C ARG A 139 13.62 -14.68 3.87
N LEU A 140 12.44 -14.74 4.47
CA LEU A 140 12.25 -15.12 5.87
C LEU A 140 12.60 -16.59 6.13
N GLU A 141 12.68 -17.43 5.09
CA GLU A 141 13.14 -18.82 5.20
C GLU A 141 14.56 -18.93 5.78
N THR A 142 15.40 -17.91 5.58
CA THR A 142 16.77 -17.87 6.13
C THR A 142 16.82 -17.75 7.65
N TRP A 143 15.78 -17.18 8.27
CA TRP A 143 15.68 -17.02 9.73
C TRP A 143 14.64 -17.93 10.36
N TRP A 144 13.66 -18.39 9.57
CA TRP A 144 12.57 -19.22 10.03
C TRP A 144 12.43 -20.48 9.17
N PRO A 145 13.08 -21.59 9.56
CA PRO A 145 13.05 -22.84 8.80
C PRO A 145 11.65 -23.41 8.60
N ALA A 146 10.68 -23.05 9.45
CA ALA A 146 9.29 -23.48 9.27
C ALA A 146 8.60 -22.82 8.05
N LEU A 147 9.20 -21.82 7.41
CA LEU A 147 8.70 -21.15 6.20
C LEU A 147 9.47 -21.56 4.92
N HIS A 148 10.14 -22.72 4.92
CA HIS A 148 10.94 -23.20 3.79
C HIS A 148 10.18 -23.10 2.45
N GLY A 149 10.82 -22.47 1.44
CA GLY A 149 10.30 -22.30 0.09
C GLY A 149 9.29 -21.15 -0.06
N SER A 150 9.02 -20.39 1.00
CA SER A 150 8.06 -19.29 0.94
C SER A 150 8.62 -18.00 0.33
N PRO A 151 7.85 -17.25 -0.48
CA PRO A 151 8.25 -15.92 -0.94
C PRO A 151 8.17 -14.84 0.17
N ALA A 152 7.74 -15.19 1.39
CA ALA A 152 7.71 -14.28 2.52
C ALA A 152 9.11 -13.69 2.75
N ASN A 153 9.19 -12.37 2.81
CA ASN A 153 10.46 -11.64 2.87
C ASN A 153 10.41 -10.54 3.94
N LEU A 154 11.56 -9.88 4.14
CA LEU A 154 11.75 -8.82 5.13
C LEU A 154 10.70 -7.68 5.06
N SER A 155 10.02 -7.49 3.92
CA SER A 155 8.96 -6.48 3.81
C SER A 155 7.79 -6.72 4.77
N LEU A 156 7.54 -7.96 5.21
CA LEU A 156 6.53 -8.24 6.23
C LEU A 156 6.87 -7.55 7.56
N LEU A 157 8.14 -7.66 7.98
CA LEU A 157 8.63 -6.99 9.19
C LEU A 157 8.60 -5.47 9.04
N LEU A 158 8.95 -4.96 7.86
CA LEU A 158 8.77 -3.54 7.54
C LEU A 158 7.30 -3.12 7.57
N GLY A 159 6.37 -3.99 7.16
CA GLY A 159 4.92 -3.74 7.21
C GLY A 159 4.40 -3.66 8.64
N LEU A 160 4.85 -4.55 9.52
CA LEU A 160 4.55 -4.51 10.95
C LEU A 160 5.13 -3.25 11.61
N LEU A 161 6.38 -2.93 11.27
CA LEU A 161 7.05 -1.71 11.74
C LEU A 161 6.31 -0.45 11.24
N ALA A 162 5.87 -0.44 9.99
CA ALA A 162 5.07 0.65 9.43
C ALA A 162 3.71 0.77 10.12
N ALA A 163 3.03 -0.34 10.44
CA ALA A 163 1.78 -0.33 11.19
C ALA A 163 1.98 0.26 12.60
N ALA A 164 3.04 -0.14 13.30
CA ALA A 164 3.40 0.42 14.59
C ALA A 164 3.76 1.91 14.49
N ALA A 165 4.57 2.30 13.50
CA ALA A 165 4.96 3.68 13.25
C ALA A 165 3.75 4.56 12.92
N VAL A 166 2.80 4.09 12.11
CA VAL A 166 1.55 4.80 11.81
C VAL A 166 0.66 4.88 13.06
N GLY A 167 0.62 3.84 13.89
CA GLY A 167 -0.06 3.89 15.19
C GLY A 167 0.50 4.97 16.11
N VAL A 168 1.82 5.02 16.26
CA VAL A 168 2.51 6.07 17.04
C VAL A 168 2.26 7.44 16.41
N LEU A 169 2.41 7.57 15.09
CA LEU A 169 2.16 8.81 14.36
C LEU A 169 0.74 9.33 14.65
N LEU A 170 -0.29 8.51 14.42
CA LEU A 170 -1.69 8.93 14.55
C LEU A 170 -2.10 9.22 16.00
N PHE A 171 -1.66 8.41 16.96
CA PHE A 171 -2.17 8.47 18.34
C PHE A 171 -1.23 9.13 19.35
N ARG A 172 0.05 9.29 19.04
CA ARG A 172 1.07 9.80 19.98
C ARG A 172 1.82 11.04 19.50
N THR A 173 1.55 11.56 18.30
CA THR A 173 2.23 12.77 17.77
C THR A 173 1.27 13.94 17.53
N ARG A 174 1.83 15.16 17.50
CA ARG A 174 1.09 16.38 17.13
C ARG A 174 0.50 16.30 15.73
N LEU A 175 1.28 15.81 14.77
CA LEU A 175 0.82 15.61 13.39
C LEU A 175 -0.38 14.66 13.35
N GLY A 176 -0.35 13.56 14.11
CA GLY A 176 -1.50 12.65 14.19
C GLY A 176 -2.75 13.26 14.80
N TYR A 177 -2.60 14.18 15.76
CA TYR A 177 -3.70 14.98 16.27
C TYR A 177 -4.26 15.92 15.18
N GLU A 178 -3.40 16.66 14.48
CA GLU A 178 -3.79 17.56 13.39
C GLU A 178 -4.53 16.82 12.26
N LEU A 179 -4.03 15.64 11.84
CA LEU A 179 -4.70 14.80 10.85
C LEU A 179 -6.10 14.42 11.32
N ARG A 180 -6.23 13.87 12.53
CA ARG A 180 -7.52 13.43 13.07
C ARG A 180 -8.49 14.59 13.25
N ALA A 181 -8.02 15.74 13.74
CA ALA A 181 -8.84 16.94 13.89
C ALA A 181 -9.37 17.41 12.53
N LEU A 182 -8.48 17.49 11.52
CA LEU A 182 -8.83 17.84 10.15
C LEU A 182 -9.90 16.90 9.56
N GLY A 183 -9.72 15.58 9.72
CA GLY A 183 -10.66 14.59 9.20
C GLY A 183 -12.02 14.55 9.90
N LEU A 184 -12.09 15.01 11.16
CA LEU A 184 -13.36 15.12 11.89
C LEU A 184 -14.14 16.38 11.49
N ASN A 185 -13.47 17.54 11.48
CA ASN A 185 -14.09 18.81 11.11
C ASN A 185 -13.01 19.84 10.76
N ALA A 186 -12.81 20.09 9.45
CA ALA A 186 -11.79 21.01 8.97
C ALA A 186 -11.97 22.45 9.47
N PRO A 187 -13.16 23.09 9.39
CA PRO A 187 -13.38 24.40 9.99
C PRO A 187 -13.03 24.47 11.48
N ALA A 188 -13.47 23.50 12.29
CA ALA A 188 -13.17 23.49 13.71
C ALA A 188 -11.67 23.30 14.01
N ALA A 189 -10.99 22.49 13.19
CA ALA A 189 -9.54 22.31 13.29
C ALA A 189 -8.77 23.60 12.95
N GLU A 190 -9.25 24.36 11.96
CA GLU A 190 -8.68 25.67 11.60
C GLU A 190 -8.82 26.69 12.73
N TYR A 191 -10.01 26.77 13.35
CA TYR A 191 -10.21 27.58 14.55
C TYR A 191 -9.28 27.17 15.72
N GLY A 192 -8.94 25.87 15.81
CA GLY A 192 -7.97 25.34 16.75
C GLY A 192 -6.50 25.58 16.40
N GLY A 193 -6.21 26.31 15.31
CA GLY A 193 -4.86 26.66 14.86
C GLY A 193 -4.16 25.61 13.98
N VAL A 194 -4.89 24.61 13.48
CA VAL A 194 -4.31 23.59 12.59
C VAL A 194 -4.12 24.14 11.18
N PRO A 195 -2.91 24.10 10.60
CA PRO A 195 -2.67 24.58 9.24
C PRO A 195 -3.20 23.57 8.20
N ILE A 196 -4.48 23.69 7.81
CA ILE A 196 -5.19 22.72 6.94
C ILE A 196 -4.37 22.33 5.71
N GLY A 197 -3.94 23.31 4.90
CA GLY A 197 -3.28 23.04 3.63
C GLY A 197 -1.98 22.25 3.79
N THR A 198 -1.13 22.63 4.76
CA THR A 198 0.10 21.91 5.06
C THR A 198 -0.18 20.50 5.59
N THR A 199 -1.20 20.35 6.43
CA THR A 199 -1.61 19.05 6.99
C THR A 199 -2.12 18.11 5.90
N GLN A 200 -2.89 18.60 4.91
CA GLN A 200 -3.33 17.82 3.75
C GLN A 200 -2.16 17.33 2.89
N VAL A 201 -1.19 18.21 2.61
CA VAL A 201 0.01 17.83 1.84
C VAL A 201 0.82 16.77 2.59
N LYS A 202 1.05 16.96 3.88
CA LYS A 202 1.75 15.98 4.73
C LYS A 202 1.02 14.63 4.78
N ALA A 203 -0.32 14.64 4.90
CA ALA A 203 -1.12 13.42 4.89
C ALA A 203 -0.90 12.61 3.60
N MET A 204 -0.98 13.28 2.45
CA MET A 204 -0.83 12.63 1.15
C MET A 204 0.61 12.22 0.85
N ALA A 205 1.59 12.98 1.33
CA ALA A 205 3.01 12.61 1.27
C ALA A 205 3.30 11.34 2.09
N ILE A 206 2.80 11.25 3.33
CA ILE A 206 2.96 10.06 4.18
C ILE A 206 2.23 8.86 3.56
N SER A 207 1.02 9.08 3.04
CA SER A 207 0.27 8.07 2.28
C SER A 207 1.09 7.56 1.10
N GLY A 208 1.69 8.46 0.32
CA GLY A 208 2.58 8.12 -0.79
C GLY A 208 3.83 7.36 -0.38
N ALA A 209 4.47 7.73 0.73
CA ALA A 209 5.63 7.00 1.25
C ALA A 209 5.27 5.55 1.61
N LEU A 210 4.13 5.33 2.28
CA LEU A 210 3.62 4.01 2.63
C LEU A 210 3.24 3.21 1.38
N GLY A 211 2.54 3.83 0.42
CA GLY A 211 2.22 3.22 -0.88
C GLY A 211 3.48 2.84 -1.67
N GLY A 212 4.55 3.63 -1.57
CA GLY A 212 5.83 3.33 -2.20
C GLY A 212 6.51 2.09 -1.63
N LEU A 213 6.44 1.89 -0.30
CA LEU A 213 6.93 0.67 0.35
C LEU A 213 6.17 -0.58 -0.09
N ALA A 214 4.88 -0.47 -0.41
CA ALA A 214 4.09 -1.59 -0.94
C ALA A 214 4.67 -2.13 -2.25
N GLY A 215 5.14 -1.25 -3.14
CA GLY A 215 5.77 -1.60 -4.41
C GLY A 215 7.07 -2.41 -4.25
N MET A 216 7.76 -2.25 -3.13
CA MET A 216 9.06 -2.89 -2.88
C MET A 216 8.92 -4.40 -2.68
N ASN A 217 7.81 -4.86 -2.11
CA ASN A 217 7.57 -6.29 -1.94
C ASN A 217 7.53 -7.03 -3.30
N PHE A 218 6.98 -6.39 -4.33
CA PHE A 218 6.90 -6.98 -5.67
C PHE A 218 8.23 -6.92 -6.41
N VAL A 219 8.88 -5.74 -6.40
CA VAL A 219 10.11 -5.48 -7.16
C VAL A 219 11.32 -6.11 -6.49
N LEU A 220 11.55 -5.90 -5.20
CA LEU A 220 12.76 -6.37 -4.49
C LEU A 220 12.57 -7.74 -3.84
N GLY A 221 11.32 -8.14 -3.56
CA GLY A 221 11.02 -9.35 -2.79
C GLY A 221 10.70 -10.60 -3.60
N TYR A 222 10.24 -10.47 -4.85
CA TYR A 222 9.81 -11.62 -5.64
C TYR A 222 10.33 -11.62 -7.08
N LYS A 223 9.95 -10.61 -7.88
CA LYS A 223 10.31 -10.62 -9.32
C LYS A 223 11.75 -10.20 -9.55
N HIS A 224 12.32 -9.35 -8.69
CA HIS A 224 13.64 -8.75 -8.89
C HIS A 224 13.75 -7.91 -10.17
N PHE A 225 12.62 -7.52 -10.77
CA PHE A 225 12.52 -6.56 -11.86
C PHE A 225 11.18 -5.84 -11.75
N PHE A 226 11.10 -4.66 -12.35
CA PHE A 226 9.84 -3.95 -12.51
C PHE A 226 9.14 -4.42 -13.80
N GLU A 227 7.82 -4.58 -13.74
CA GLU A 227 6.97 -4.91 -14.88
C GLU A 227 5.72 -4.03 -14.85
N LEU A 228 5.30 -3.51 -16.00
CA LEU A 228 4.04 -2.77 -16.09
C LEU A 228 2.85 -3.63 -15.63
N GLY A 229 1.99 -3.07 -14.77
CA GLY A 229 0.81 -3.77 -14.24
C GLY A 229 1.10 -4.78 -13.10
N PHE A 230 2.31 -4.79 -12.54
CA PHE A 230 2.68 -5.73 -11.47
C PHE A 230 1.78 -5.68 -10.21
N SER A 231 1.23 -4.51 -9.91
CA SER A 231 0.41 -4.25 -8.71
C SER A 231 -0.94 -4.95 -8.73
N SER A 232 -1.47 -5.27 -9.93
CA SER A 232 -2.78 -5.91 -10.11
C SER A 232 -3.91 -5.28 -9.27
N GLY A 233 -3.89 -3.96 -9.06
CA GLY A 233 -4.90 -3.24 -8.27
C GLY A 233 -4.74 -3.32 -6.74
N ALA A 234 -3.56 -3.71 -6.23
CA ALA A 234 -3.30 -3.77 -4.79
C ALA A 234 -3.54 -2.44 -4.06
N GLY A 235 -3.29 -1.30 -4.70
CA GLY A 235 -3.60 0.03 -4.17
C GLY A 235 -5.10 0.27 -3.99
N PHE A 236 -5.92 -0.21 -4.93
CA PHE A 236 -7.39 -0.15 -4.82
C PHE A 236 -7.92 -1.10 -3.76
N LEU A 237 -7.41 -2.33 -3.68
CA LEU A 237 -7.72 -3.26 -2.59
C LEU A 237 -7.31 -2.70 -1.22
N GLY A 238 -6.27 -1.85 -1.16
CA GLY A 238 -5.91 -1.10 0.04
C GLY A 238 -7.05 -0.25 0.61
N ILE A 239 -7.94 0.28 -0.25
CA ILE A 239 -9.11 1.06 0.20
C ILE A 239 -10.05 0.17 1.00
N ALA A 240 -10.38 -1.01 0.47
CA ALA A 240 -11.18 -2.01 1.14
C ALA A 240 -10.57 -2.45 2.48
N VAL A 241 -9.26 -2.69 2.50
CA VAL A 241 -8.52 -3.07 3.72
C VAL A 241 -8.59 -1.95 4.77
N ALA A 242 -8.42 -0.69 4.38
CA ALA A 242 -8.52 0.45 5.28
C ALA A 242 -9.93 0.61 5.86
N LEU A 243 -10.95 0.46 5.01
CA LEU A 243 -12.36 0.51 5.42
C LEU A 243 -12.68 -0.62 6.39
N LEU A 244 -12.40 -1.88 6.03
CA LEU A 244 -12.65 -3.03 6.91
C LEU A 244 -11.89 -2.90 8.24
N GLY A 245 -10.65 -2.39 8.18
CA GLY A 245 -9.82 -2.09 9.36
C GLY A 245 -10.21 -0.82 10.13
N ARG A 246 -11.27 -0.13 9.74
CA ARG A 246 -11.79 1.12 10.36
C ARG A 246 -10.73 2.20 10.53
N ASN A 247 -9.80 2.32 9.58
CA ASN A 247 -8.68 3.27 9.63
C ASN A 247 -7.83 3.16 10.91
N HIS A 248 -7.81 1.97 11.53
CA HIS A 248 -6.96 1.66 12.68
C HIS A 248 -5.83 0.73 12.22
N PRO A 249 -4.56 0.99 12.57
CA PRO A 249 -3.43 0.19 12.07
C PRO A 249 -3.54 -1.31 12.36
N VAL A 250 -4.01 -1.68 13.55
CA VAL A 250 -4.25 -3.09 13.91
C VAL A 250 -5.38 -3.69 13.09
N GLY A 251 -6.45 -2.94 12.83
CA GLY A 251 -7.55 -3.39 11.98
C GLY A 251 -7.10 -3.60 10.53
N VAL A 252 -6.24 -2.72 10.02
CA VAL A 252 -5.62 -2.83 8.69
C VAL A 252 -4.77 -4.09 8.59
N LEU A 253 -3.98 -4.44 9.62
CA LEU A 253 -3.20 -5.68 9.63
C LEU A 253 -4.09 -6.92 9.54
N LEU A 254 -5.16 -6.98 10.33
CA LEU A 254 -6.09 -8.10 10.32
C LEU A 254 -6.86 -8.21 9.00
N ALA A 255 -7.31 -7.08 8.46
CA ALA A 255 -7.99 -7.02 7.17
C ALA A 255 -7.04 -7.45 6.02
N ALA A 256 -5.81 -6.96 5.99
CA ALA A 256 -4.81 -7.33 4.99
C ALA A 256 -4.49 -8.83 5.04
N LEU A 257 -4.38 -9.41 6.24
CA LEU A 257 -4.20 -10.85 6.42
C LEU A 257 -5.40 -11.65 5.87
N PHE A 258 -6.63 -11.19 6.14
CA PHE A 258 -7.84 -11.80 5.61
C PHE A 258 -7.87 -11.79 4.07
N PHE A 259 -7.63 -10.63 3.44
CA PHE A 259 -7.59 -10.52 1.97
C PHE A 259 -6.41 -11.30 1.37
N GLY A 260 -5.26 -11.34 2.04
CA GLY A 260 -4.11 -12.15 1.64
C GLY A 260 -4.43 -13.65 1.67
N ALA A 261 -5.11 -14.12 2.71
CA ALA A 261 -5.54 -15.52 2.85
C ALA A 261 -6.57 -15.89 1.78
N LEU A 262 -7.50 -14.99 1.47
CA LEU A 262 -8.48 -15.20 0.41
C LEU A 262 -7.82 -15.25 -0.98
N SER A 263 -6.87 -14.35 -1.24
CA SER A 263 -6.11 -14.33 -2.50
C SER A 263 -5.26 -15.59 -2.67
N HIS A 264 -4.57 -16.06 -1.63
CA HIS A 264 -3.77 -17.28 -1.72
C HIS A 264 -4.64 -18.54 -1.77
N GLY A 265 -5.65 -18.63 -0.90
CA GLY A 265 -6.56 -19.77 -0.86
C GLY A 265 -7.34 -19.94 -2.16
N GLY A 266 -7.68 -18.84 -2.83
CA GLY A 266 -8.25 -18.85 -4.17
C GLY A 266 -7.32 -19.44 -5.24
N LEU A 267 -6.02 -19.11 -5.18
CA LEU A 267 -5.04 -19.71 -6.07
C LEU A 267 -4.83 -21.20 -5.80
N ALA A 268 -4.87 -21.63 -4.53
CA ALA A 268 -4.71 -23.04 -4.16
C ALA A 268 -5.81 -23.93 -4.76
N ILE A 269 -7.02 -23.40 -4.96
CA ILE A 269 -8.15 -24.12 -5.55
C ILE A 269 -8.43 -23.75 -7.02
N ASN A 270 -7.52 -23.01 -7.67
CA ASN A 270 -7.75 -22.45 -9.01
C ASN A 270 -8.03 -23.53 -10.09
N GLN A 271 -7.55 -24.76 -9.87
CA GLN A 271 -7.85 -25.89 -10.76
C GLN A 271 -9.33 -26.33 -10.73
N ARG A 272 -10.08 -25.93 -9.70
CA ARG A 272 -11.48 -26.30 -9.49
C ARG A 272 -12.43 -25.10 -9.54
N VAL A 273 -11.92 -23.90 -9.24
CA VAL A 273 -12.69 -22.67 -9.13
C VAL A 273 -11.92 -21.56 -9.85
N PRO A 274 -12.48 -20.92 -10.89
CA PRO A 274 -11.85 -19.79 -11.55
C PRO A 274 -11.51 -18.66 -10.57
N LYS A 275 -10.33 -18.05 -10.73
CA LYS A 275 -9.86 -16.95 -9.88
C LYS A 275 -10.86 -15.79 -9.83
N GLU A 276 -11.62 -15.56 -10.91
CA GLU A 276 -12.63 -14.52 -11.00
C GLU A 276 -13.71 -14.66 -9.91
N LEU A 277 -14.05 -15.89 -9.49
CA LEU A 277 -14.99 -16.11 -8.37
C LEU A 277 -14.43 -15.65 -7.03
N VAL A 278 -13.10 -15.72 -6.85
CA VAL A 278 -12.42 -15.21 -5.65
C VAL A 278 -12.44 -13.69 -5.65
N ASP A 279 -12.26 -13.07 -6.82
CA ASP A 279 -12.34 -11.61 -6.97
C ASP A 279 -13.77 -11.10 -6.74
N VAL A 280 -14.79 -11.84 -7.21
CA VAL A 280 -16.21 -11.58 -6.90
C VAL A 280 -16.47 -11.71 -5.40
N LEU A 281 -15.94 -12.75 -4.75
CA LEU A 281 -16.11 -12.93 -3.30
C LEU A 281 -15.45 -11.80 -2.52
N GLN A 282 -14.25 -11.36 -2.92
CA GLN A 282 -13.61 -10.17 -2.36
C GLN A 282 -14.51 -8.94 -2.54
N ALA A 283 -15.06 -8.70 -3.72
CA ALA A 283 -15.96 -7.58 -3.98
C ALA A 283 -17.22 -7.62 -3.10
N ILE A 284 -17.82 -8.79 -2.89
CA ILE A 284 -18.97 -8.97 -1.99
C ILE A 284 -18.58 -8.65 -0.55
N VAL A 285 -17.44 -9.14 -0.05
CA VAL A 285 -16.97 -8.83 1.31
C VAL A 285 -16.75 -7.33 1.48
N ILE A 286 -16.17 -6.66 0.48
CA ILE A 286 -15.98 -5.21 0.47
C ILE A 286 -17.33 -4.49 0.56
N LEU A 287 -18.29 -4.88 -0.28
CA LEU A 287 -19.63 -4.31 -0.30
C LEU A 287 -20.33 -4.49 1.04
N LEU A 288 -20.27 -5.69 1.63
CA LEU A 288 -20.84 -5.97 2.95
C LEU A 288 -20.15 -5.15 4.05
N ALA A 289 -18.83 -5.04 4.05
CA ALA A 289 -18.08 -4.26 5.02
C ALA A 289 -18.51 -2.78 5.00
N ILE A 290 -18.68 -2.20 3.80
CA ILE A 290 -19.14 -0.83 3.62
C ILE A 290 -20.60 -0.67 4.07
N CYS A 291 -21.49 -1.58 3.67
CA CYS A 291 -22.90 -1.54 4.05
C CYS A 291 -23.08 -1.63 5.57
N VAL A 292 -22.39 -2.56 6.22
CA VAL A 292 -22.45 -2.72 7.69
C VAL A 292 -21.99 -1.46 8.39
N GLN A 293 -20.91 -0.81 7.93
CA GLN A 293 -20.46 0.45 8.51
C GLN A 293 -21.53 1.53 8.46
N GLN A 294 -22.14 1.75 7.31
CA GLN A 294 -23.19 2.76 7.17
C GLN A 294 -24.42 2.43 8.02
N VAL A 295 -24.79 1.15 8.13
CA VAL A 295 -25.91 0.72 8.97
C VAL A 295 -25.60 0.95 10.45
N VAL A 296 -24.42 0.55 10.92
CA VAL A 296 -23.99 0.76 12.31
C VAL A 296 -23.94 2.25 12.66
N GLU A 297 -23.40 3.09 11.79
CA GLU A 297 -23.38 4.54 12.01
C GLU A 297 -24.78 5.15 12.04
N ARG A 298 -25.69 4.70 11.16
CA ARG A 298 -27.09 5.13 11.18
C ARG A 298 -27.81 4.69 12.45
N LEU A 299 -27.57 3.47 12.92
CA LEU A 299 -28.16 2.95 14.15
C LEU A 299 -27.63 3.69 15.38
N ALA A 300 -26.32 3.96 15.43
CA ALA A 300 -25.71 4.71 16.52
C ALA A 300 -26.28 6.14 16.65
N ARG A 301 -26.64 6.79 15.53
CA ARG A 301 -27.31 8.10 15.54
C ARG A 301 -28.78 8.05 15.99
N ARG A 302 -29.41 6.88 15.98
CA ARG A 302 -30.82 6.68 16.37
C ARG A 302 -30.99 6.26 17.84
N MET A 303 -29.92 5.84 18.52
CA MET A 303 -29.99 5.53 19.95
C MET A 303 -29.99 6.84 20.74
N PRO A 304 -31.05 7.14 21.53
CA PRO A 304 -31.03 8.28 22.42
C PRO A 304 -29.92 8.10 23.46
N SER A 305 -29.12 9.15 23.65
CA SER A 305 -28.12 9.26 24.71
C SER A 305 -28.77 9.24 26.10
#